data_AF-A0A6C0DJ61-F1
#
_entry.id   AF-A0A6C0DJ61-F1
#
_cell.length_a   1.000
_cell.length_b   1.000
_cell.length_c   1.000
_cell.angle_alpha   90.00
_cell.angle_beta   90.00
_cell.angle_gamma   90.00
#
_symmetry.space_group_name_H-M   'P 1'
#
loop_
_entity.id
_entity.type
_entity.pdbx_description
1 polymer ?
#
loop_
_entity_poly.entity_id
_entity_poly.type
_entity_poly.pdbx_seq_one_letter_code
_entity_poly.pdbx_strand_id
1 'polypeptide(L)'
;MLGGRIRGQGTYGCIFQPALKCRGNKKNSNSSMVGKITSKQDAKNELEIAKILGSIQNSSEYVVLTETTKCIPRVKAKQTDNEIEECELLKTMDLDETVQVMMPWGGYPLSRINLDPFLFDYFRFVEEILACGAFLVLNDLCHFDIWGNNFLFDKYNKPRLIDFGFTFQASKLTISDLSNRWRILGVDHDTETPEVTLMLAAHSNIPVERIIRGLQEEKPAVQNLAAFCDVNPSHWAGELYQWSLDSNSFQQHDWLSCWKVYWPGFDAWSIGAMLLSVLEIEMANSAFVKSKAWNEKGDLIKKVLKGLCRAHPAFRLDAVEALNVLTDGKHPLISSGSVGSEWIAEKQKTRPMN
;
A
#
# COMPACT_ATOMS: atom_id res chain seq x y z
N MET A 1 30.30 -11.31 16.00
CA MET A 1 29.23 -10.39 15.61
C MET A 1 27.97 -10.79 16.34
N LEU A 2 27.41 -9.83 17.07
CA LEU A 2 26.13 -9.90 17.76
C LEU A 2 25.03 -10.03 16.70
N GLY A 3 23.95 -10.76 16.99
CA GLY A 3 22.74 -10.67 16.18
C GLY A 3 22.03 -9.32 16.42
N GLY A 4 20.90 -9.11 15.76
CA GLY A 4 20.40 -7.78 15.45
C GLY A 4 19.62 -7.06 16.52
N ARG A 5 19.88 -5.76 16.58
CA ARG A 5 18.96 -4.75 17.12
C ARG A 5 17.61 -4.84 16.38
N ILE A 6 16.49 -4.66 17.07
CA ILE A 6 15.19 -4.51 16.43
C ILE A 6 15.20 -3.21 15.60
N ARG A 7 14.80 -3.31 14.33
CA ARG A 7 14.77 -2.16 13.39
C ARG A 7 13.36 -1.69 13.08
N GLY A 8 12.40 -2.57 13.24
CA GLY A 8 10.99 -2.31 13.00
C GLY A 8 10.16 -3.45 13.55
N GLN A 9 8.91 -3.13 13.87
CA GLN A 9 7.96 -4.05 14.48
C GLN A 9 6.56 -3.68 14.00
N GLY A 10 5.77 -4.70 13.70
CA GLY A 10 4.35 -4.59 13.43
C GLY A 10 3.60 -5.76 14.03
N THR A 11 2.29 -5.79 13.85
CA THR A 11 1.42 -6.86 14.37
C THR A 11 1.85 -8.26 13.90
N TYR A 12 2.39 -8.36 12.68
CA TYR A 12 2.67 -9.62 12.00
C TYR A 12 4.14 -10.05 12.01
N GLY A 13 5.02 -9.27 12.64
CA GLY A 13 6.43 -9.61 12.67
C GLY A 13 7.38 -8.52 13.15
N CYS A 14 8.64 -8.92 13.30
CA CYS A 14 9.73 -8.06 13.76
C CYS A 14 10.93 -8.16 12.83
N ILE A 15 11.59 -7.04 12.62
CA ILE A 15 12.75 -6.90 11.72
C ILE A 15 14.01 -6.81 12.55
N PHE A 16 14.94 -7.74 12.34
CA PHE A 16 16.24 -7.79 13.01
C PHE A 16 17.37 -7.46 12.05
N GLN A 17 18.32 -6.64 12.49
CA GLN A 17 19.53 -6.33 11.72
C GLN A 17 20.79 -6.31 12.61
N PRO A 18 21.79 -7.19 12.35
CA PRO A 18 21.73 -8.32 11.40
C PRO A 18 20.61 -9.32 11.75
N ALA A 19 20.17 -10.11 10.77
CA ALA A 19 19.16 -11.14 10.98
C ALA A 19 19.55 -12.16 12.07
N LEU A 20 18.53 -12.80 12.66
CA LEU A 20 18.71 -13.79 13.71
C LEU A 20 19.40 -15.05 13.18
N LYS A 21 20.06 -15.79 14.08
CA LYS A 21 20.72 -17.04 13.71
C LYS A 21 19.69 -18.12 13.38
N CYS A 22 19.85 -18.74 12.21
CA CYS A 22 19.02 -19.86 11.77
C CYS A 22 19.51 -21.21 12.37
N ARG A 23 18.59 -22.17 12.52
CA ARG A 23 18.94 -23.58 12.79
C ARG A 23 19.79 -24.13 11.63
N GLY A 24 20.79 -24.95 11.94
CA GLY A 24 21.69 -25.56 10.95
C GLY A 24 22.76 -24.64 10.36
N ASN A 25 22.59 -23.31 10.39
CA ASN A 25 23.59 -22.36 9.87
C ASN A 25 24.50 -21.82 10.98
N LYS A 26 25.82 -21.81 10.73
CA LYS A 26 26.84 -21.27 11.66
C LYS A 26 27.25 -19.83 11.35
N LYS A 27 26.97 -19.32 10.14
CA LYS A 27 27.35 -17.97 9.73
C LYS A 27 26.30 -16.95 10.21
N ASN A 28 26.78 -15.84 10.76
CA ASN A 28 25.97 -14.67 11.02
C ASN A 28 25.62 -14.00 9.69
N SER A 29 24.41 -13.44 9.57
CA SER A 29 24.02 -12.70 8.38
C SER A 29 24.83 -11.40 8.27
N ASN A 30 25.05 -10.95 7.04
CA ASN A 30 25.65 -9.66 6.74
C ASN A 30 24.79 -8.52 7.34
N SER A 31 25.40 -7.40 7.74
CA SER A 31 24.71 -6.20 8.21
C SER A 31 23.89 -5.52 7.10
N SER A 32 24.17 -5.80 5.82
CA SER A 32 23.39 -5.31 4.68
C SER A 32 22.03 -5.99 4.50
N MET A 33 21.76 -7.06 5.26
CA MET A 33 20.53 -7.84 5.20
C MET A 33 19.76 -7.69 6.51
N VAL A 34 18.43 -7.75 6.41
CA VAL A 34 17.53 -7.83 7.55
C VAL A 34 16.78 -9.16 7.53
N GLY A 35 16.42 -9.63 8.72
CA GLY A 35 15.56 -10.80 8.90
C GLY A 35 14.22 -10.39 9.48
N LYS A 36 13.14 -10.64 8.75
CA LYS A 36 11.77 -10.52 9.27
C LYS A 36 11.36 -11.86 9.86
N ILE A 37 11.09 -11.91 11.16
CA ILE A 37 10.40 -13.06 11.76
C ILE A 37 8.89 -12.87 11.66
N THR A 38 8.18 -13.91 11.26
CA THR A 38 6.73 -13.92 11.09
C THR A 38 6.17 -15.33 11.22
N SER A 39 4.85 -15.48 11.18
CA SER A 39 4.19 -16.79 11.24
C SER A 39 4.46 -17.61 9.96
N LYS A 40 4.31 -18.93 10.04
CA LYS A 40 4.46 -19.81 8.86
C LYS A 40 3.43 -19.53 7.77
N GLN A 41 2.24 -19.08 8.17
CA GLN A 41 1.14 -18.77 7.26
C GLN A 41 1.42 -17.47 6.50
N ASP A 42 1.79 -16.41 7.20
CA ASP A 42 2.07 -15.10 6.59
C ASP A 42 3.27 -15.17 5.65
N ALA A 43 4.33 -15.89 6.05
CA ALA A 43 5.49 -16.12 5.21
C ALA A 43 5.16 -16.89 3.92
N LYS A 44 4.09 -17.69 3.89
CA LYS A 44 3.73 -18.43 2.67
C LYS A 44 3.37 -17.47 1.54
N ASN A 45 2.47 -16.52 1.82
CA ASN A 45 2.06 -15.54 0.81
C ASN A 45 3.24 -14.64 0.41
N GLU A 46 4.01 -14.16 1.39
CA GLU A 46 5.16 -13.30 1.12
C GLU A 46 6.19 -13.98 0.21
N LEU A 47 6.48 -15.28 0.40
CA LEU A 47 7.40 -16.04 -0.44
C LEU A 47 6.83 -16.36 -1.84
N GLU A 48 5.52 -16.56 -1.96
CA GLU A 48 4.86 -16.77 -3.25
C GLU A 48 4.92 -15.50 -4.10
N ILE A 49 4.62 -14.35 -3.49
CA ILE A 49 4.71 -13.05 -4.15
C ILE A 49 6.17 -12.69 -4.46
N ALA A 50 7.12 -12.99 -3.57
CA ALA A 50 8.54 -12.77 -3.83
C ALA A 50 9.05 -13.53 -5.06
N LYS A 51 8.55 -14.75 -5.32
CA LYS A 51 8.89 -15.51 -6.54
C LYS A 51 8.38 -14.82 -7.80
N ILE A 52 7.18 -14.27 -7.76
CA ILE A 52 6.58 -13.53 -8.89
C ILE A 52 7.35 -12.23 -9.13
N LEU A 53 7.57 -11.44 -8.09
CA LEU A 53 8.33 -10.19 -8.17
C LEU A 53 9.77 -10.43 -8.64
N GLY A 54 10.39 -11.53 -8.21
CA GLY A 54 11.73 -11.92 -8.63
C GLY A 54 11.84 -12.35 -10.10
N SER A 55 10.73 -12.73 -10.76
CA SER A 55 10.74 -13.03 -12.20
C SER A 55 10.42 -11.82 -13.08
N ILE A 56 9.97 -10.71 -12.50
CA ILE A 56 9.68 -9.48 -13.22
C ILE A 56 10.96 -8.64 -13.36
N GLN A 57 11.29 -8.27 -14.60
CA GLN A 57 12.46 -7.44 -14.88
C GLN A 57 12.35 -6.07 -14.21
N ASN A 58 13.44 -5.59 -13.60
CA ASN A 58 13.54 -4.30 -12.90
C ASN A 58 12.57 -4.12 -11.72
N SER A 59 12.02 -5.21 -11.16
CA SER A 59 11.14 -5.11 -9.98
C SER A 59 11.82 -4.43 -8.78
N SER A 60 13.14 -4.58 -8.64
CA SER A 60 13.93 -3.93 -7.59
C SER A 60 13.88 -2.40 -7.60
N GLU A 61 13.43 -1.77 -8.69
CA GLU A 61 13.21 -0.31 -8.75
C GLU A 61 11.97 0.13 -7.96
N TYR A 62 11.04 -0.80 -7.70
CA TYR A 62 9.73 -0.52 -7.10
C TYR A 62 9.50 -1.25 -5.79
N VAL A 63 10.19 -2.36 -5.55
CA VAL A 63 10.01 -3.22 -4.38
C VAL A 63 11.34 -3.64 -3.76
N VAL A 64 11.34 -3.92 -2.46
CA VAL A 64 12.45 -4.62 -1.81
C VAL A 64 12.16 -6.12 -1.90
N LEU A 65 13.00 -6.83 -2.65
CA LEU A 65 12.79 -8.26 -2.89
C LEU A 65 13.18 -9.10 -1.68
N THR A 66 12.19 -9.83 -1.14
CA THR A 66 12.42 -10.90 -0.16
C THR A 66 13.11 -12.09 -0.83
N GLU A 67 14.12 -12.66 -0.18
CA GLU A 67 14.73 -13.91 -0.61
C GLU A 67 13.69 -15.03 -0.57
N THR A 68 13.67 -15.87 -1.60
CA THR A 68 12.70 -16.98 -1.69
C THR A 68 12.99 -18.13 -0.72
N THR A 69 14.11 -18.06 0.00
CA THR A 69 14.46 -19.01 1.07
C THR A 69 14.04 -18.47 2.43
N LYS A 70 13.49 -19.37 3.25
CA LYS A 70 13.20 -19.10 4.66
C LYS A 70 14.08 -19.93 5.56
N CYS A 71 14.26 -19.49 6.80
CA CYS A 71 14.91 -20.28 7.82
C CYS A 71 14.11 -20.29 9.12
N ILE A 72 14.33 -21.31 9.94
CA ILE A 72 13.77 -21.35 11.31
C ILE A 72 14.82 -20.74 12.24
N PRO A 73 14.49 -19.68 12.99
CA PRO A 73 15.39 -19.13 13.99
C PRO A 73 15.80 -20.18 15.03
N ARG A 74 17.00 -20.07 15.59
CA ARG A 74 17.36 -20.82 16.79
C ARG A 74 16.52 -20.33 17.97
N VAL A 75 16.28 -21.23 18.92
CA VAL A 75 15.63 -20.91 20.20
C VAL A 75 16.29 -19.69 20.87
N LYS A 76 15.50 -18.92 21.60
CA LYS A 76 15.91 -17.66 22.24
C LYS A 76 17.22 -17.77 23.03
N ALA A 77 17.39 -18.82 23.83
CA ALA A 77 18.61 -19.07 24.61
C ALA A 77 19.90 -19.24 23.77
N LYS A 78 19.77 -19.45 22.45
CA LYS A 78 20.90 -19.57 21.51
C LYS A 78 21.05 -18.34 20.60
N GLN A 79 20.23 -17.31 20.81
CA GLN A 79 20.42 -15.99 20.24
C GLN A 79 21.28 -15.14 21.18
N THR A 80 21.78 -14.01 20.67
CA THR A 80 22.64 -13.08 21.44
C THR A 80 21.97 -11.73 21.67
N ASP A 81 20.69 -11.63 21.32
CA ASP A 81 20.04 -10.36 21.00
C ASP A 81 19.01 -10.08 22.08
N ASN A 82 19.33 -9.09 22.92
CA ASN A 82 18.53 -8.78 24.11
C ASN A 82 17.17 -8.18 23.75
N GLU A 83 17.06 -7.52 22.58
CA GLU A 83 15.85 -6.87 22.09
C GLU A 83 14.84 -7.85 21.46
N ILE A 84 15.12 -9.17 21.45
CA ILE A 84 14.16 -10.18 21.01
C ILE A 84 12.87 -10.11 21.84
N GLU A 85 12.98 -9.75 23.12
CA GLU A 85 11.84 -9.65 24.04
C GLU A 85 10.88 -8.52 23.71
N GLU A 86 11.34 -7.52 22.95
CA GLU A 86 10.52 -6.37 22.54
C GLU A 86 9.53 -6.74 21.43
N CYS A 87 9.75 -7.87 20.74
CA CYS A 87 8.91 -8.32 19.66
C CYS A 87 7.53 -8.81 20.15
N GLU A 88 6.47 -8.06 19.84
CA GLU A 88 5.07 -8.39 20.21
C GLU A 88 4.66 -9.80 19.78
N LEU A 89 5.05 -10.23 18.57
CA LEU A 89 4.74 -11.57 18.06
C LEU A 89 5.21 -12.67 19.02
N LEU A 90 6.38 -12.47 19.64
CA LEU A 90 6.99 -13.44 20.54
C LEU A 90 6.37 -13.45 21.94
N LYS A 91 5.41 -12.57 22.23
CA LYS A 91 4.59 -12.65 23.45
C LYS A 91 3.53 -13.75 23.37
N THR A 92 3.18 -14.18 22.16
CA THR A 92 2.10 -15.16 21.90
C THR A 92 2.58 -16.43 21.19
N MET A 93 3.80 -16.43 20.65
CA MET A 93 4.38 -17.54 19.89
C MET A 93 5.86 -17.71 20.24
N ASP A 94 6.32 -18.96 20.33
CA ASP A 94 7.73 -19.23 20.54
C ASP A 94 8.57 -18.95 19.29
N LEU A 95 9.79 -18.43 19.49
CA LEU A 95 10.68 -18.01 18.40
C LEU A 95 10.96 -19.13 17.38
N ASP A 96 11.02 -20.39 17.80
CA ASP A 96 11.25 -21.53 16.90
C ASP A 96 9.99 -22.07 16.20
N GLU A 97 8.82 -21.55 16.54
CA GLU A 97 7.59 -21.76 15.78
C GLU A 97 7.44 -20.74 14.64
N THR A 98 8.16 -19.61 14.73
CA THR A 98 8.26 -18.60 13.68
C THR A 98 9.15 -19.04 12.52
N VAL A 99 9.06 -18.30 11.42
CA VAL A 99 10.01 -18.37 10.32
C VAL A 99 10.63 -17.01 10.08
N GLN A 100 11.89 -16.99 9.68
CA GLN A 100 12.60 -15.81 9.25
C GLN A 100 12.72 -15.80 7.73
N VAL A 101 12.28 -14.71 7.12
CA VAL A 101 12.55 -14.38 5.73
C VAL A 101 13.59 -13.26 5.66
N MET A 102 14.46 -13.33 4.66
CA MET A 102 15.61 -12.45 4.52
C MET A 102 15.36 -11.44 3.39
N MET A 103 15.79 -10.20 3.56
CA MET A 103 15.71 -9.19 2.50
C MET A 103 16.84 -8.16 2.65
N PRO A 104 17.26 -7.48 1.58
CA PRO A 104 18.24 -6.42 1.69
C PRO A 104 17.69 -5.24 2.50
N TRP A 105 18.58 -4.47 3.11
CA TRP A 105 18.20 -3.21 3.77
C TRP A 105 17.61 -2.23 2.73
N GLY A 106 16.31 -1.97 2.83
CA GLY A 106 15.58 -1.16 1.85
C GLY A 106 15.63 0.35 2.07
N GLY A 107 15.98 0.81 3.28
CA GLY A 107 15.90 2.22 3.66
C GLY A 107 15.12 2.45 4.95
N TYR A 108 14.60 3.66 5.13
CA TYR A 108 13.77 4.03 6.28
C TYR A 108 12.32 4.27 5.87
N PRO A 109 11.33 4.07 6.77
CA PRO A 109 9.93 4.35 6.48
C PRO A 109 9.65 5.84 6.32
N LEU A 110 8.49 6.20 5.75
CA LEU A 110 8.08 7.59 5.51
C LEU A 110 8.17 8.48 6.76
N SER A 111 7.84 7.92 7.92
CA SER A 111 7.89 8.60 9.23
C SER A 111 9.29 9.12 9.63
N ARG A 112 10.35 8.68 8.94
CA ARG A 112 11.73 9.13 9.15
C ARG A 112 12.25 10.05 8.05
N ILE A 113 11.44 10.37 7.07
CA ILE A 113 11.82 11.26 5.98
C ILE A 113 11.62 12.70 6.43
N ASN A 114 12.59 13.55 6.11
CA ASN A 114 12.48 14.97 6.36
C ASN A 114 11.59 15.58 5.26
N LEU A 115 10.37 15.97 5.64
CA LEU A 115 9.38 16.60 4.78
C LEU A 115 9.47 18.14 4.86
N ASP A 116 10.68 18.67 5.04
CA ASP A 116 10.94 20.10 4.86
C ASP A 116 10.90 20.42 3.36
N PRO A 117 10.04 21.34 2.88
CA PRO A 117 9.93 21.67 1.45
C PRO A 117 11.22 22.18 0.80
N PHE A 118 12.22 22.61 1.58
CA PHE A 118 13.54 22.99 1.05
C PHE A 118 14.43 21.78 0.73
N LEU A 119 14.14 20.62 1.32
CA LEU A 119 14.91 19.38 1.17
C LEU A 119 14.11 18.26 0.48
N PHE A 120 12.79 18.37 0.50
CA PHE A 120 11.85 17.39 0.00
C PHE A 120 11.14 17.88 -1.26
N ASP A 121 11.18 17.07 -2.31
CA ASP A 121 10.45 17.33 -3.54
C ASP A 121 9.15 16.52 -3.54
N TYR A 122 8.07 17.16 -3.06
CA TYR A 122 6.74 16.55 -3.03
C TYR A 122 6.25 16.08 -4.41
N PHE A 123 6.57 16.80 -5.50
CA PHE A 123 6.08 16.46 -6.83
C PHE A 123 6.77 15.20 -7.37
N ARG A 124 8.09 15.12 -7.19
CA ARG A 124 8.83 13.89 -7.50
C ARG A 124 8.38 12.74 -6.63
N PHE A 125 8.13 12.97 -5.34
CA PHE A 125 7.61 11.96 -4.43
C PHE A 125 6.26 11.40 -4.91
N VAL A 126 5.30 12.24 -5.28
CA VAL A 126 4.02 11.81 -5.84
C VAL A 126 4.23 10.92 -7.08
N GLU A 127 5.10 11.34 -8.02
CA GLU A 127 5.40 10.56 -9.22
C GLU A 127 6.01 9.19 -8.88
N GLU A 128 6.99 9.13 -7.98
CA GLU A 128 7.67 7.88 -7.61
C GLU A 128 6.76 6.91 -6.85
N ILE A 129 5.87 7.41 -5.98
CA ILE A 129 4.86 6.59 -5.30
C ILE A 129 3.84 6.03 -6.30
N LEU A 130 3.36 6.85 -7.25
CA LEU A 130 2.45 6.38 -8.29
C LEU A 130 3.12 5.36 -9.20
N ALA A 131 4.42 5.50 -9.48
CA ALA A 131 5.16 4.52 -10.25
C ALA A 131 5.22 3.16 -9.54
N CYS A 132 5.38 3.11 -8.22
CA CYS A 132 5.27 1.86 -7.44
C CYS A 132 3.87 1.23 -7.55
N GLY A 133 2.80 2.02 -7.42
CA GLY A 133 1.43 1.51 -7.59
C GLY A 133 1.14 1.03 -9.02
N ALA A 134 1.57 1.80 -10.02
CA ALA A 134 1.42 1.45 -11.43
C ALA A 134 2.18 0.15 -11.76
N PHE A 135 3.40 -0.02 -11.22
CA PHE A 135 4.15 -1.27 -11.36
C PHE A 135 3.35 -2.48 -10.86
N LEU A 136 2.68 -2.39 -9.70
CA LEU A 136 1.86 -3.49 -9.19
C LEU A 136 0.66 -3.79 -10.11
N VAL A 137 -0.09 -2.76 -10.49
CA VAL A 137 -1.26 -2.91 -11.37
C VAL A 137 -0.89 -3.55 -12.71
N LEU A 138 0.19 -3.10 -13.34
CA LEU A 138 0.66 -3.64 -14.63
C LEU A 138 1.17 -5.08 -14.55
N ASN A 139 1.38 -5.61 -13.34
CA ASN A 139 1.77 -6.99 -13.10
C ASN A 139 0.67 -7.82 -12.42
N ASP A 140 -0.60 -7.37 -12.51
CA ASP A 140 -1.77 -8.06 -11.92
C ASP A 140 -1.65 -8.25 -10.39
N LEU A 141 -0.98 -7.33 -9.69
CA LEU A 141 -0.80 -7.39 -8.24
C LEU A 141 -1.54 -6.27 -7.53
N CYS A 142 -2.24 -6.61 -6.45
CA CYS A 142 -2.76 -5.66 -5.47
C CYS A 142 -2.08 -5.94 -4.13
N HIS A 143 -1.36 -4.95 -3.59
CA HIS A 143 -0.68 -5.04 -2.31
C HIS A 143 -1.66 -5.10 -1.13
N PHE A 144 -2.73 -4.31 -1.20
CA PHE A 144 -3.84 -4.31 -0.25
C PHE A 144 -3.47 -3.95 1.20
N ASP A 145 -2.32 -3.29 1.39
CA ASP A 145 -1.84 -2.79 2.69
C ASP A 145 -0.86 -1.62 2.49
N ILE A 146 -1.11 -0.75 1.51
CA ILE A 146 -0.23 0.38 1.25
C ILE A 146 -0.45 1.48 2.30
N TRP A 147 0.64 1.90 2.94
CA TRP A 147 0.71 3.06 3.83
C TRP A 147 2.18 3.44 4.06
N GLY A 148 2.44 4.56 4.73
CA GLY A 148 3.78 5.14 4.87
C GLY A 148 4.85 4.23 5.50
N ASN A 149 4.47 3.22 6.30
CA ASN A 149 5.41 2.27 6.88
C ASN A 149 5.77 1.10 5.95
N ASN A 150 4.95 0.84 4.91
CA ASN A 150 5.22 -0.18 3.90
C ASN A 150 5.98 0.37 2.68
N PHE A 151 6.37 1.65 2.72
CA PHE A 151 7.37 2.22 1.83
C PHE A 151 8.69 2.41 2.57
N LEU A 152 9.78 1.90 2.01
CA LEU A 152 11.13 2.22 2.43
C LEU A 152 11.80 3.17 1.44
N PHE A 153 12.45 4.19 1.97
CA PHE A 153 13.14 5.22 1.22
C PHE A 153 14.64 5.11 1.44
N ASP A 154 15.42 5.01 0.37
CA ASP A 154 16.87 5.09 0.48
C ASP A 154 17.38 6.53 0.66
N LYS A 155 18.71 6.66 0.67
CA LYS A 155 19.40 7.95 0.83
C LYS A 155 19.09 8.98 -0.27
N TYR A 156 18.46 8.58 -1.37
CA TYR A 156 18.01 9.46 -2.45
C TYR A 156 16.50 9.70 -2.43
N ASN A 157 15.83 9.31 -1.34
CA ASN A 157 14.37 9.31 -1.18
C ASN A 157 13.62 8.51 -2.23
N LYS A 158 14.26 7.51 -2.87
CA LYS A 158 13.59 6.61 -3.80
C LYS A 158 12.73 5.61 -3.00
N PRO A 159 11.39 5.56 -3.20
CA PRO A 159 10.53 4.62 -2.52
C PRO A 159 10.66 3.22 -3.11
N ARG A 160 10.57 2.22 -2.23
CA ARG A 160 10.33 0.81 -2.59
C ARG A 160 9.35 0.18 -1.61
N LEU A 161 8.41 -0.61 -2.13
CA LEU A 161 7.42 -1.32 -1.33
C LEU A 161 8.01 -2.54 -0.62
N ILE A 162 7.50 -2.82 0.57
CA ILE A 162 7.78 -4.01 1.39
C ILE A 162 6.46 -4.60 1.90
N ASP A 163 6.55 -5.77 2.53
CA ASP A 163 5.46 -6.41 3.26
C ASP A 163 4.26 -6.85 2.39
N PHE A 164 4.55 -7.83 1.53
CA PHE A 164 3.54 -8.41 0.62
C PHE A 164 2.63 -9.46 1.29
N GLY A 165 2.47 -9.43 2.62
CA GLY A 165 1.69 -10.41 3.38
C GLY A 165 0.22 -10.46 2.97
N PHE A 166 -0.37 -9.31 2.58
CA PHE A 166 -1.77 -9.21 2.12
C PHE A 166 -1.94 -9.20 0.60
N THR A 167 -0.83 -9.20 -0.14
CA THR A 167 -0.84 -9.06 -1.59
C THR A 167 -1.56 -10.23 -2.26
N PHE A 168 -2.26 -9.96 -3.36
CA PHE A 168 -2.90 -10.97 -4.18
C PHE A 168 -2.75 -10.68 -5.68
N GLN A 169 -2.86 -11.75 -6.48
CA GLN A 169 -3.02 -11.63 -7.93
C GLN A 169 -4.50 -11.58 -8.28
N ALA A 170 -4.95 -10.52 -8.93
CA ALA A 170 -6.38 -10.33 -9.15
C ALA A 170 -6.96 -11.37 -10.12
N SER A 171 -6.21 -11.72 -11.18
CA SER A 171 -6.62 -12.78 -12.12
C SER A 171 -6.78 -14.16 -11.47
N LYS A 172 -6.08 -14.42 -10.35
CA LYS A 172 -6.08 -15.71 -9.63
C LYS A 172 -6.95 -15.71 -8.38
N LEU A 173 -7.61 -14.60 -8.08
CA LEU A 173 -8.41 -14.47 -6.87
C LEU A 173 -9.59 -15.46 -6.86
N THR A 174 -9.77 -16.14 -5.73
CA THR A 174 -10.86 -17.08 -5.45
C THR A 174 -11.67 -16.67 -4.22
N ILE A 175 -12.85 -17.26 -4.02
CA ILE A 175 -13.67 -17.01 -2.83
C ILE A 175 -12.93 -17.36 -1.53
N SER A 176 -12.12 -18.42 -1.52
CA SER A 176 -11.34 -18.81 -0.33
C SER A 176 -10.24 -17.82 0.03
N ASP A 177 -9.78 -17.01 -0.92
CA ASP A 177 -8.78 -15.98 -0.62
C ASP A 177 -9.40 -14.81 0.14
N LEU A 178 -10.69 -14.53 -0.07
CA LEU A 178 -11.39 -13.40 0.56
C LEU A 178 -11.53 -13.58 2.07
N SER A 179 -11.70 -14.82 2.55
CA SER A 179 -11.92 -15.07 3.98
C SER A 179 -10.75 -14.60 4.86
N ASN A 180 -9.54 -14.55 4.31
CA ASN A 180 -8.34 -14.11 5.02
C ASN A 180 -8.05 -12.61 4.84
N ARG A 181 -8.93 -11.87 4.16
CA ARG A 181 -8.72 -10.46 3.80
C ARG A 181 -9.72 -9.51 4.42
N TRP A 182 -10.80 -10.03 5.02
CA TRP A 182 -11.72 -9.22 5.79
C TRP A 182 -11.03 -8.69 7.05
N ARG A 183 -10.99 -7.37 7.19
CA ARG A 183 -10.46 -6.69 8.36
C ARG A 183 -11.58 -6.38 9.35
N ILE A 184 -11.20 -5.85 10.51
CA ILE A 184 -12.16 -5.30 11.46
C ILE A 184 -12.75 -4.04 10.82
N LEU A 185 -14.08 -3.96 10.78
CA LEU A 185 -14.80 -2.81 10.26
C LEU A 185 -14.38 -1.53 11.00
N GLY A 186 -13.82 -0.58 10.27
CA GLY A 186 -13.44 0.74 10.76
C GLY A 186 -13.71 1.82 9.71
N VAL A 187 -14.03 3.03 10.15
CA VAL A 187 -14.34 4.18 9.27
C VAL A 187 -13.26 5.26 9.31
N ASP A 188 -12.34 5.16 10.26
CA ASP A 188 -11.33 6.14 10.66
C ASP A 188 -9.91 5.78 10.20
N HIS A 189 -9.76 4.71 9.41
CA HIS A 189 -8.45 4.26 8.90
C HIS A 189 -8.41 4.32 7.37
N ASP A 190 -7.34 4.90 6.82
CA ASP A 190 -7.23 5.12 5.37
C ASP A 190 -6.75 3.92 4.56
N THR A 191 -6.20 2.89 5.23
CA THR A 191 -5.69 1.67 4.56
C THR A 191 -6.80 0.82 3.96
N GLU A 192 -8.01 0.90 4.50
CA GLU A 192 -9.19 0.23 3.96
C GLU A 192 -10.00 1.18 3.07
N THR A 193 -10.36 0.70 1.89
CA THR A 193 -11.09 1.51 0.92
C THR A 193 -12.57 1.61 1.27
N PRO A 194 -13.25 2.72 0.90
CA PRO A 194 -14.65 2.94 1.24
C PRO A 194 -15.56 1.79 0.80
N GLU A 195 -15.36 1.26 -0.40
CA GLU A 195 -16.15 0.16 -0.95
C GLU A 195 -15.91 -1.16 -0.20
N VAL A 196 -14.68 -1.43 0.25
CA VAL A 196 -14.39 -2.62 1.07
C VAL A 196 -15.02 -2.47 2.46
N THR A 197 -14.98 -1.27 3.05
CA THR A 197 -15.68 -0.97 4.30
C THR A 197 -17.20 -1.20 4.15
N LEU A 198 -17.80 -0.82 3.01
CA LEU A 198 -19.21 -1.12 2.75
C LEU A 198 -19.48 -2.62 2.56
N MET A 199 -18.58 -3.36 1.92
CA MET A 199 -18.70 -4.83 1.81
C MET A 199 -18.65 -5.50 3.19
N LEU A 200 -17.74 -5.07 4.07
CA LEU A 200 -17.66 -5.53 5.45
C LEU A 200 -18.92 -5.23 6.26
N ALA A 201 -19.48 -4.02 6.07
CA ALA A 201 -20.72 -3.61 6.69
C ALA A 201 -21.89 -4.50 6.26
N ALA A 202 -22.06 -4.69 4.95
CA ALA A 202 -23.09 -5.54 4.37
C ALA A 202 -22.94 -7.00 4.85
N HIS A 203 -21.71 -7.52 4.84
CA HIS A 203 -21.39 -8.85 5.37
C HIS A 203 -21.77 -9.01 6.86
N SER A 204 -21.66 -7.93 7.64
CA SER A 204 -22.00 -7.88 9.06
C SER A 204 -23.46 -7.47 9.33
N ASN A 205 -24.31 -7.37 8.30
CA ASN A 205 -25.69 -6.88 8.37
C ASN A 205 -25.84 -5.47 9.00
N ILE A 206 -24.86 -4.60 8.77
CA ILE A 206 -24.87 -3.20 9.21
C ILE A 206 -25.37 -2.33 8.06
N PRO A 207 -26.35 -1.42 8.29
CA PRO A 207 -26.86 -0.52 7.24
C PRO A 207 -25.75 0.31 6.60
N VAL A 208 -25.69 0.31 5.27
CA VAL A 208 -24.64 0.99 4.51
C VAL A 208 -24.67 2.50 4.71
N GLU A 209 -25.83 3.11 4.87
CA GLU A 209 -26.01 4.55 5.09
C GLU A 209 -25.33 5.01 6.38
N ARG A 210 -25.38 4.17 7.42
CA ARG A 210 -24.71 4.45 8.69
C ARG A 210 -23.19 4.51 8.48
N ILE A 211 -22.65 3.58 7.70
CA ILE A 211 -21.21 3.50 7.44
C ILE A 211 -20.75 4.60 6.50
N ILE A 212 -21.53 4.94 5.49
CA ILE A 212 -21.25 6.08 4.60
C ILE A 212 -21.15 7.38 5.39
N ARG A 213 -22.07 7.62 6.33
CA ARG A 213 -21.97 8.79 7.23
C ARG A 213 -20.71 8.75 8.08
N GLY A 214 -20.37 7.60 8.67
CA GLY A 214 -19.13 7.45 9.44
C GLY A 214 -17.89 7.72 8.59
N LEU A 215 -17.82 7.18 7.36
CA LEU A 215 -16.73 7.44 6.42
C LEU A 215 -16.65 8.93 6.04
N GLN A 216 -17.80 9.59 5.86
CA GLN A 216 -17.85 11.02 5.58
C GLN A 216 -17.29 11.87 6.74
N GLU A 217 -17.59 11.50 7.98
CA GLU A 217 -17.28 12.27 9.18
C GLU A 217 -15.89 11.97 9.75
N GLU A 218 -15.44 10.71 9.67
CA GLU A 218 -14.29 10.22 10.44
C GLU A 218 -13.09 9.84 9.58
N LYS A 219 -13.27 9.61 8.27
CA LYS A 219 -12.17 9.14 7.42
C LYS A 219 -11.17 10.28 7.10
N PRO A 220 -9.89 10.17 7.50
CA PRO A 220 -8.95 11.28 7.35
C PRO A 220 -8.72 11.72 5.90
N ALA A 221 -8.65 10.79 4.95
CA ALA A 221 -8.54 11.15 3.53
C ALA A 221 -9.71 12.00 3.03
N VAL A 222 -10.94 11.79 3.53
CA VAL A 222 -12.10 12.60 3.13
C VAL A 222 -11.98 14.02 3.70
N GLN A 223 -11.51 14.17 4.93
CA GLN A 223 -11.24 15.48 5.53
C GLN A 223 -10.15 16.24 4.76
N ASN A 224 -9.05 15.55 4.41
CA ASN A 224 -7.95 16.14 3.65
C ASN A 224 -8.35 16.49 2.20
N LEU A 225 -9.21 15.69 1.57
CA LEU A 225 -9.79 16.05 0.28
C LEU A 225 -10.62 17.34 0.36
N ALA A 226 -11.40 17.51 1.42
CA ALA A 226 -12.20 18.71 1.62
C ALA A 226 -11.33 19.95 1.89
N ALA A 227 -10.29 19.79 2.72
CA ALA A 227 -9.38 20.87 3.08
C ALA A 227 -8.49 21.32 1.90
N PHE A 228 -7.99 20.38 1.09
CA PHE A 228 -6.91 20.66 0.15
C PHE A 228 -7.27 20.43 -1.32
N CYS A 229 -8.36 19.74 -1.63
CA CYS A 229 -8.72 19.37 -3.00
C CYS A 229 -10.09 19.89 -3.47
N ASP A 230 -10.74 20.73 -2.66
CA ASP A 230 -12.04 21.35 -2.96
C ASP A 230 -13.16 20.31 -3.16
N VAL A 231 -13.11 19.20 -2.42
CA VAL A 231 -14.14 18.14 -2.44
C VAL A 231 -15.18 18.39 -1.35
N ASN A 232 -16.46 18.35 -1.70
CA ASN A 232 -17.54 18.39 -0.72
C ASN A 232 -17.77 16.97 -0.14
N PRO A 233 -17.60 16.74 1.19
CA PRO A 233 -17.79 15.42 1.79
C PRO A 233 -19.18 14.81 1.58
N SER A 234 -20.24 15.63 1.63
CA SER A 234 -21.62 15.14 1.42
C SER A 234 -21.84 14.68 -0.01
N HIS A 235 -21.29 15.40 -1.00
CA HIS A 235 -21.32 14.95 -2.40
C HIS A 235 -20.52 13.65 -2.57
N TRP A 236 -19.31 13.59 -2.00
CA TRP A 236 -18.47 12.39 -2.02
C TRP A 236 -19.20 11.18 -1.41
N ALA A 237 -19.87 11.36 -0.27
CA ALA A 237 -20.68 10.32 0.37
C ALA A 237 -21.87 9.88 -0.50
N GLY A 238 -22.52 10.84 -1.17
CA GLY A 238 -23.57 10.58 -2.15
C GLY A 238 -23.10 9.73 -3.33
N GLU A 239 -21.89 9.96 -3.83
CA GLU A 239 -21.31 9.13 -4.90
C GLU A 239 -21.04 7.68 -4.45
N LEU A 240 -20.58 7.50 -3.21
CA LEU A 240 -20.38 6.16 -2.65
C LEU A 240 -21.71 5.44 -2.41
N TYR A 241 -22.74 6.18 -1.98
CA TYR A 241 -24.10 5.64 -1.88
C TYR A 241 -24.64 5.24 -3.25
N GLN A 242 -24.45 6.08 -4.27
CA GLN A 242 -24.88 5.77 -5.62
C GLN A 242 -24.21 4.48 -6.14
N TRP A 243 -22.91 4.29 -5.87
CA TRP A 243 -22.23 3.05 -6.20
C TRP A 243 -22.85 1.81 -5.56
N SER A 244 -23.27 1.89 -4.29
CA SER A 244 -23.89 0.74 -3.60
C SER A 244 -25.25 0.36 -4.20
N LEU A 245 -25.90 1.31 -4.90
CA LEU A 245 -27.13 1.09 -5.66
C LEU A 245 -26.87 0.62 -7.10
N ASP A 246 -25.78 1.04 -7.72
CA ASP A 246 -25.48 0.72 -9.13
C ASP A 246 -24.73 -0.62 -9.29
N SER A 247 -23.96 -1.01 -8.28
CA SER A 247 -23.11 -2.19 -8.36
C SER A 247 -23.91 -3.48 -8.14
N ASN A 248 -24.23 -4.17 -9.24
CA ASN A 248 -24.94 -5.44 -9.19
C ASN A 248 -24.18 -6.50 -8.37
N SER A 249 -22.84 -6.57 -8.45
CA SER A 249 -22.05 -7.49 -7.64
C SER A 249 -22.15 -7.17 -6.15
N PHE A 250 -22.20 -5.89 -5.78
CA PHE A 250 -22.37 -5.48 -4.39
C PHE A 250 -23.76 -5.87 -3.87
N GLN A 251 -24.82 -5.54 -4.62
CA GLN A 251 -26.20 -5.85 -4.24
C GLN A 251 -26.46 -7.35 -4.07
N GLN A 252 -25.87 -8.16 -4.95
CA GLN A 252 -26.00 -9.61 -4.89
C GLN A 252 -25.08 -10.29 -3.88
N HIS A 253 -24.27 -9.52 -3.14
CA HIS A 253 -23.25 -10.03 -2.22
C HIS A 253 -22.21 -10.93 -2.93
N ASP A 254 -21.97 -10.70 -4.22
CA ASP A 254 -20.93 -11.36 -5.01
C ASP A 254 -19.59 -10.63 -4.81
N TRP A 255 -19.01 -10.86 -3.63
CA TRP A 255 -17.77 -10.22 -3.21
C TRP A 255 -16.59 -10.55 -4.13
N LEU A 256 -16.55 -11.75 -4.72
CA LEU A 256 -15.47 -12.10 -5.63
C LEU A 256 -15.51 -11.24 -6.89
N SER A 257 -16.69 -11.05 -7.47
CA SER A 257 -16.84 -10.16 -8.62
C SER A 257 -16.59 -8.71 -8.23
N CYS A 258 -17.05 -8.24 -7.06
CA CYS A 258 -16.69 -6.90 -6.58
C CYS A 258 -15.18 -6.68 -6.54
N TRP A 259 -14.44 -7.59 -5.89
CA TRP A 259 -13.00 -7.49 -5.78
C TRP A 259 -12.32 -7.53 -7.14
N LYS A 260 -12.72 -8.46 -8.03
CA LYS A 260 -12.14 -8.57 -9.38
C LYS A 260 -12.39 -7.33 -10.25
N VAL A 261 -13.49 -6.62 -10.03
CA VAL A 261 -13.80 -5.39 -10.78
C VAL A 261 -13.05 -4.18 -10.22
N TYR A 262 -12.99 -4.04 -8.90
CA TYR A 262 -12.52 -2.80 -8.26
C TYR A 262 -11.09 -2.85 -7.71
N TRP A 263 -10.39 -4.00 -7.75
CA TRP A 263 -9.04 -4.13 -7.19
C TRP A 263 -8.02 -3.08 -7.61
N PRO A 264 -7.99 -2.54 -8.87
CA PRO A 264 -7.00 -1.53 -9.23
C PRO A 264 -7.17 -0.24 -8.42
N GLY A 265 -8.39 0.00 -7.93
CA GLY A 265 -8.75 1.14 -7.10
C GLY A 265 -8.40 0.96 -5.62
N PHE A 266 -8.01 -0.24 -5.17
CA PHE A 266 -7.75 -0.50 -3.75
C PHE A 266 -6.46 0.18 -3.29
N ASP A 267 -5.34 -0.17 -3.93
CA ASP A 267 -4.05 0.47 -3.65
C ASP A 267 -4.04 1.94 -4.06
N ALA A 268 -4.79 2.30 -5.11
CA ALA A 268 -4.91 3.68 -5.56
C ALA A 268 -5.53 4.59 -4.48
N TRP A 269 -6.56 4.12 -3.78
CA TRP A 269 -7.13 4.83 -2.65
C TRP A 269 -6.08 5.07 -1.56
N SER A 270 -5.39 4.01 -1.13
CA SER A 270 -4.43 4.09 -0.02
C SER A 270 -3.20 4.94 -0.38
N ILE A 271 -2.76 4.91 -1.64
CA ILE A 271 -1.77 5.83 -2.18
C ILE A 271 -2.29 7.27 -2.09
N GLY A 272 -3.49 7.56 -2.60
CA GLY A 272 -4.05 8.90 -2.56
C GLY A 272 -4.20 9.44 -1.13
N ALA A 273 -4.67 8.62 -0.20
CA ALA A 273 -4.77 8.98 1.21
C ALA A 273 -3.42 9.30 1.84
N MET A 274 -2.40 8.46 1.62
CA MET A 274 -1.04 8.73 2.09
C MET A 274 -0.47 10.04 1.50
N LEU A 275 -0.67 10.27 0.19
CA LEU A 275 -0.21 11.49 -0.47
C LEU A 275 -0.94 12.74 0.04
N LEU A 276 -2.20 12.61 0.44
CA LEU A 276 -2.97 13.67 1.11
C LEU A 276 -2.41 14.00 2.50
N SER A 277 -2.04 13.00 3.30
CA SER A 277 -1.39 13.24 4.60
C SER A 277 -0.03 13.92 4.45
N VAL A 278 0.75 13.60 3.42
CA VAL A 278 2.00 14.32 3.14
C VAL A 278 1.70 15.74 2.65
N LEU A 279 0.70 15.92 1.79
CA LEU A 279 0.29 17.24 1.32
C LEU A 279 -0.14 18.15 2.47
N GLU A 280 -0.87 17.63 3.45
CA GLU A 280 -1.26 18.38 4.65
C GLU A 280 -0.05 19.00 5.36
N ILE A 281 1.03 18.22 5.52
CA ILE A 281 2.30 18.67 6.12
C ILE A 281 2.94 19.77 5.26
N GLU A 282 3.01 19.56 3.95
CA GLU A 282 3.58 20.55 3.01
C GLU A 282 2.77 21.85 2.99
N MET A 283 1.44 21.77 3.00
CA MET A 283 0.53 22.91 2.97
C MET A 283 0.58 23.75 4.25
N ALA A 284 1.01 23.18 5.37
CA ALA A 284 1.28 23.93 6.60
C ALA A 284 2.51 24.84 6.47
N ASN A 285 3.37 24.63 5.47
CA ASN A 285 4.56 25.42 5.24
C ASN A 285 4.35 26.52 4.20
N SER A 286 4.49 27.78 4.63
CA SER A 286 4.30 28.93 3.73
C SER A 286 5.29 28.99 2.55
N ALA A 287 6.47 28.36 2.67
CA ALA A 287 7.44 28.28 1.57
C ALA A 287 6.93 27.38 0.45
N PHE A 288 6.29 26.25 0.79
CA PHE A 288 5.67 25.35 -0.19
C PHE A 288 4.48 26.03 -0.86
N VAL A 289 3.55 26.59 -0.07
CA VAL A 289 2.32 27.23 -0.59
C VAL A 289 2.63 28.42 -1.52
N LYS A 290 3.67 29.19 -1.22
CA LYS A 290 4.11 30.32 -2.06
C LYS A 290 5.08 29.91 -3.18
N SER A 291 5.46 28.63 -3.25
CA SER A 291 6.42 28.17 -4.24
C SER A 291 5.86 28.28 -5.65
N LYS A 292 6.74 28.57 -6.61
CA LYS A 292 6.39 28.56 -8.04
C LYS A 292 5.85 27.18 -8.46
N ALA A 293 6.46 26.10 -7.96
CA ALA A 293 6.07 24.74 -8.30
C ALA A 293 4.62 24.43 -7.89
N TRP A 294 4.20 24.82 -6.68
CA TRP A 294 2.81 24.66 -6.25
C TRP A 294 1.84 25.49 -7.08
N ASN A 295 2.18 26.75 -7.37
CA ASN A 295 1.32 27.60 -8.21
C ASN A 295 1.15 27.05 -9.63
N GLU A 296 2.15 26.35 -10.18
CA GLU A 296 2.09 25.79 -11.54
C GLU A 296 1.48 24.38 -11.58
N LYS A 297 1.68 23.56 -10.54
CA LYS A 297 1.34 22.12 -10.55
C LYS A 297 0.25 21.73 -9.56
N GLY A 298 -0.14 22.62 -8.63
CA GLY A 298 -1.07 22.33 -7.54
C GLY A 298 -2.41 21.82 -8.04
N ASP A 299 -2.99 22.44 -9.08
CA ASP A 299 -4.26 22.00 -9.66
C ASP A 299 -4.16 20.59 -10.28
N LEU A 300 -3.02 20.24 -10.87
CA LEU A 300 -2.77 18.91 -11.40
C LEU A 300 -2.68 17.88 -10.27
N ILE A 301 -1.97 18.20 -9.18
CA ILE A 301 -1.91 17.36 -7.98
C ILE A 301 -3.32 17.16 -7.40
N LYS A 302 -4.10 18.23 -7.20
CA LYS A 302 -5.48 18.13 -6.73
C LYS A 302 -6.33 17.24 -7.63
N LYS A 303 -6.18 17.34 -8.96
CA LYS A 303 -6.89 16.48 -9.92
C LYS A 303 -6.52 15.00 -9.74
N VAL A 304 -5.23 14.70 -9.57
CA VAL A 304 -4.73 13.34 -9.33
C VAL A 304 -5.28 12.79 -8.00
N LEU A 305 -5.16 13.52 -6.90
CA LEU A 305 -5.64 13.11 -5.58
C LEU A 305 -7.16 12.89 -5.55
N LYS A 306 -7.94 13.77 -6.17
CA LYS A 306 -9.39 13.58 -6.35
C LYS A 306 -9.73 12.31 -7.13
N GLY A 307 -8.93 11.99 -8.14
CA GLY A 307 -9.13 10.80 -8.96
C GLY A 307 -8.81 9.52 -8.19
N LEU A 308 -7.68 9.48 -7.47
CA LEU A 308 -7.26 8.36 -6.64
C LEU A 308 -8.23 8.10 -5.47
N CYS A 309 -8.77 9.16 -4.87
CA CYS A 309 -9.68 9.07 -3.73
C CYS A 309 -11.15 9.32 -4.11
N ARG A 310 -11.54 8.99 -5.35
CA ARG A 310 -12.94 9.05 -5.79
C ARG A 310 -13.78 8.06 -4.98
N ALA A 311 -14.92 8.51 -4.47
CA ALA A 311 -15.80 7.70 -3.63
C ALA A 311 -16.35 6.49 -4.40
N HIS A 312 -16.94 6.75 -5.57
CA HIS A 312 -17.46 5.73 -6.46
C HIS A 312 -16.29 4.99 -7.15
N PRO A 313 -16.02 3.71 -6.80
CA PRO A 313 -14.82 3.01 -7.24
C PRO A 313 -14.77 2.77 -8.76
N ALA A 314 -15.92 2.69 -9.45
CA ALA A 314 -15.92 2.57 -10.92
C ALA A 314 -15.35 3.80 -11.65
N PHE A 315 -15.33 4.97 -11.01
CA PHE A 315 -14.79 6.20 -11.61
C PHE A 315 -13.40 6.57 -11.05
N ARG A 316 -12.93 5.85 -10.03
CA ARG A 316 -11.62 6.06 -9.41
C ARG A 316 -10.51 5.85 -10.44
N LEU A 317 -9.49 6.71 -10.41
CA LEU A 317 -8.26 6.47 -11.16
C LEU A 317 -7.48 5.37 -10.44
N ASP A 318 -7.05 4.36 -11.16
CA ASP A 318 -5.96 3.51 -10.65
C ASP A 318 -4.61 4.24 -10.73
N ALA A 319 -3.56 3.63 -10.17
CA ALA A 319 -2.24 4.25 -10.14
C ALA A 319 -1.62 4.47 -11.54
N VAL A 320 -1.97 3.64 -12.54
CA VAL A 320 -1.50 3.79 -13.93
C VAL A 320 -2.16 5.00 -14.58
N GLU A 321 -3.48 5.12 -14.44
CA GLU A 321 -4.25 6.25 -14.94
C GLU A 321 -3.83 7.57 -14.26
N ALA A 322 -3.61 7.55 -12.94
CA ALA A 322 -3.14 8.69 -12.17
C ALA A 322 -1.73 9.14 -12.59
N LEU A 323 -0.80 8.20 -12.79
CA LEU A 323 0.54 8.49 -13.30
C LEU A 323 0.50 9.10 -14.71
N ASN A 324 -0.45 8.65 -15.54
CA ASN A 324 -0.67 9.22 -16.86
C ASN A 324 -1.21 10.64 -16.81
N VAL A 325 -2.17 10.92 -15.93
CA VAL A 325 -2.64 12.29 -15.71
C VAL A 325 -1.50 13.19 -15.23
N LEU A 326 -0.68 12.71 -14.28
CA LEU A 326 0.42 13.50 -13.71
C LEU A 326 1.52 13.82 -14.73
N THR A 327 1.91 12.84 -15.54
CA THR A 327 3.10 12.94 -16.40
C THR A 327 2.78 13.15 -17.87
N ASP A 328 1.50 13.24 -18.24
CA ASP A 328 1.05 13.44 -19.62
C ASP A 328 1.61 12.33 -20.55
N GLY A 329 1.55 11.08 -20.08
CA GLY A 329 2.03 9.91 -20.83
C GLY A 329 3.55 9.82 -20.99
N LYS A 330 4.34 10.64 -20.28
CA LYS A 330 5.81 10.70 -20.47
C LYS A 330 6.58 9.71 -19.59
N HIS A 331 5.97 9.18 -18.54
CA HIS A 331 6.66 8.23 -17.68
C HIS A 331 6.92 6.88 -18.39
N PRO A 332 8.09 6.23 -18.24
CA PRO A 332 8.43 5.01 -18.98
C PRO A 332 7.44 3.85 -18.86
N LEU A 333 6.75 3.71 -17.72
CA LEU A 333 5.74 2.66 -17.52
C LEU A 333 4.47 2.84 -18.38
N ILE A 334 4.21 4.04 -18.89
CA ILE A 334 2.96 4.42 -19.57
C ILE A 334 3.19 5.15 -20.89
N SER A 335 4.45 5.25 -21.34
CA SER A 335 4.80 5.88 -22.60
C SER A 335 4.25 5.08 -23.78
N SER A 336 4.12 5.73 -24.93
CA SER A 336 3.55 5.10 -26.14
C SER A 336 4.24 3.77 -26.47
N GLY A 337 3.46 2.70 -26.58
CA GLY A 337 3.94 1.34 -26.87
C GLY A 337 4.35 0.53 -25.64
N SER A 338 4.18 1.08 -24.43
CA SER A 338 4.33 0.34 -23.18
C SER A 338 3.04 -0.41 -22.81
N VAL A 339 3.17 -1.41 -21.95
CA VAL A 339 2.04 -2.13 -21.33
C VAL A 339 1.10 -1.16 -20.62
N GLY A 340 1.61 -0.10 -19.99
CA GLY A 340 0.76 0.91 -19.34
C GLY A 340 -0.07 1.74 -20.30
N SER A 341 0.46 2.05 -21.49
CA SER A 341 -0.34 2.73 -22.52
C SER A 341 -1.49 1.86 -23.04
N GLU A 342 -1.28 0.55 -23.13
CA GLU A 342 -2.32 -0.43 -23.50
C GLU A 342 -3.38 -0.56 -22.39
N TRP A 343 -2.95 -0.66 -21.13
CA TRP A 343 -3.84 -0.68 -19.96
C TRP A 343 -4.77 0.54 -19.94
N ILE A 344 -4.22 1.74 -20.14
CA ILE A 344 -5.01 2.99 -20.16
C ILE A 344 -6.05 2.95 -21.29
N ALA A 345 -5.66 2.49 -22.49
CA ALA A 345 -6.57 2.38 -23.63
C ALA A 345 -7.70 1.35 -23.38
N GLU A 346 -7.43 0.27 -22.65
CA GLU A 346 -8.45 -0.71 -22.25
C GLU A 346 -9.39 -0.17 -21.18
N LYS A 347 -8.85 0.52 -20.15
CA LYS A 347 -9.65 1.17 -19.11
C LYS A 347 -10.59 2.23 -19.67
N GLN A 348 -10.15 3.02 -20.65
CA GLN A 348 -11.00 4.01 -21.30
C GLN A 348 -12.21 3.40 -22.04
N LYS A 349 -12.08 2.17 -22.55
CA LYS A 349 -13.20 1.45 -23.21
C LYS A 349 -14.21 0.89 -22.22
N THR A 350 -13.78 0.62 -20.99
CA THR A 350 -14.57 -0.07 -19.96
C THR A 350 -15.14 0.89 -18.91
N ARG A 351 -14.68 2.14 -18.87
CA ARG A 351 -15.23 3.16 -17.97
C ARG A 351 -16.71 3.44 -18.30
N PRO A 352 -17.59 3.53 -17.29
CA PRO A 352 -18.94 4.01 -17.51
C PRO A 352 -18.89 5.42 -18.13
N MET A 353 -19.78 5.70 -19.08
CA MET A 353 -19.93 7.07 -19.59
C MET A 353 -20.48 7.94 -18.46
N ASN A 354 -19.83 9.08 -18.22
CA ASN A 354 -20.25 10.07 -17.21
C ASN A 354 -21.62 10.69 -17.52
#